data_AF-A0A9D8S4Y1-F1
#
_entry.id   AF-A0A9D8S4Y1-F1
#
_cell.length_a   1.000
_cell.length_b   1.000
_cell.length_c   1.000
_cell.angle_alpha   90.00
_cell.angle_beta   90.00
_cell.angle_gamma   90.00
#
_symmetry.space_group_name_H-M   'P 1'
#
loop_
_entity.id
_entity.type
_entity.pdbx_description
1 polymer ?
#
loop_
_entity_poly.entity_id
_entity_poly.type
_entity_poly.pdbx_seq_one_letter_code
_entity_poly.pdbx_strand_id
1 'polypeptide(L)'
;MYQNRSNSPMPNAKLENLLNLALSATEAELQKSQILGTGYTPATRTWELIVKYNGALERLESAVIHIEPLVNGYAIATVREDFIDAFADLDEVEYIEKPKRLYFE
;
A
#
# COMPACT_ATOMS: atom_id res chain seq x y z
N MET A 1 30.92 2.36 -10.31
CA MET A 1 29.59 1.71 -10.18
C MET A 1 28.70 2.59 -9.33
N TYR A 2 28.17 3.68 -9.89
CA TYR A 2 27.23 4.56 -9.20
C TYR A 2 25.84 4.01 -9.43
N GLN A 3 25.23 3.40 -8.41
CA GLN A 3 23.80 3.12 -8.43
C GLN A 3 23.06 4.45 -8.32
N ASN A 4 22.19 4.69 -9.29
CA ASN A 4 21.39 5.88 -9.51
C ASN A 4 20.37 6.02 -8.35
N ARG A 5 20.75 6.72 -7.26
CA ARG A 5 19.85 7.05 -6.12
C ARG A 5 18.98 8.28 -6.42
N SER A 6 18.30 8.30 -7.55
CA SER A 6 17.51 9.47 -7.99
C SER A 6 16.02 9.19 -8.11
N ASN A 7 15.51 8.15 -7.46
CA ASN A 7 14.07 7.87 -7.48
C ASN A 7 13.59 7.17 -6.21
N SER A 8 14.04 7.62 -5.05
CA SER A 8 13.33 7.28 -3.80
C SER A 8 12.05 8.11 -3.77
N PRO A 9 10.85 7.51 -3.83
CA PRO A 9 9.62 8.27 -3.66
C PRO A 9 9.70 9.03 -2.34
N MET A 10 9.39 10.32 -2.38
CA MET A 10 9.27 11.13 -1.17
C MET A 10 8.19 10.49 -0.28
N PRO A 11 8.43 10.32 1.04
CA PRO A 11 7.42 9.72 1.91
C PRO A 11 6.11 10.49 1.83
N ASN A 12 5.02 9.78 1.56
CA ASN A 12 3.69 10.39 1.53
C ASN A 12 3.12 10.38 2.95
N ALA A 13 2.62 11.54 3.40
CA ALA A 13 2.12 11.74 4.76
C ALA A 13 0.85 10.94 5.08
N LYS A 14 0.08 10.53 4.06
CA LYS A 14 -1.09 9.65 4.22
C LYS A 14 -0.73 8.17 4.26
N LEU A 15 0.51 7.80 3.93
CA LEU A 15 0.99 6.43 4.02
C LEU A 15 1.66 6.19 5.38
N GLU A 16 1.38 5.04 5.97
CA GLU A 16 2.14 4.55 7.13
C GLU A 16 3.65 4.55 6.83
N ASN A 17 4.49 4.93 7.81
CA ASN A 17 5.94 4.91 7.66
C ASN A 17 6.50 3.54 7.23
N LEU A 18 5.92 2.45 7.72
CA LEU A 18 6.32 1.10 7.34
C LEU A 18 5.95 0.78 5.89
N LEU A 19 4.84 1.33 5.40
CA LEU A 19 4.44 1.23 4.00
C LEU A 19 5.38 2.04 3.12
N ASN A 20 5.69 3.29 3.48
CA ASN A 20 6.70 4.10 2.79
C ASN A 20 8.04 3.35 2.67
N LEU A 21 8.49 2.71 3.77
CA LEU A 21 9.71 1.90 3.74
C LEU A 21 9.58 0.69 2.82
N ALA A 22 8.46 -0.02 2.85
CA ALA A 22 8.22 -1.17 2.00
C ALA A 22 8.20 -0.81 0.50
N LEU A 23 7.59 0.33 0.13
CA LEU A 23 7.56 0.82 -1.26
C LEU A 23 8.94 1.28 -1.77
N SER A 24 9.85 1.64 -0.85
CA SER A 24 11.23 1.97 -1.18
C SER A 24 12.17 0.76 -1.27
N ALA A 25 11.70 -0.42 -0.83
CA ALA A 25 12.49 -1.63 -0.78
C ALA A 25 12.48 -2.37 -2.13
N THR A 26 13.56 -3.08 -2.43
CA THR A 26 13.62 -3.97 -3.60
C THR A 26 12.77 -5.22 -3.38
N GLU A 27 12.32 -5.87 -4.46
CA GLU A 27 11.59 -7.15 -4.38
C GLU A 27 12.36 -8.21 -3.56
N ALA A 28 13.69 -8.24 -3.66
CA ALA A 28 14.53 -9.15 -2.89
C ALA A 28 14.54 -8.84 -1.38
N GLU A 29 14.46 -7.57 -0.98
CA GLU A 29 14.35 -7.15 0.42
C GLU A 29 12.95 -7.45 0.97
N LEU A 30 11.91 -7.23 0.17
CA LEU A 30 10.53 -7.60 0.51
C LEU A 30 10.39 -9.10 0.76
N GLN A 31 10.98 -9.95 -0.10
CA GLN A 31 10.94 -11.40 0.04
C GLN A 31 11.68 -11.92 1.29
N LYS A 32 12.77 -11.25 1.69
CA LYS A 32 13.54 -11.64 2.87
C LYS A 32 12.88 -11.20 4.17
N SER A 33 12.03 -10.19 4.14
CA SER A 33 11.44 -9.58 5.33
C SER A 33 10.03 -10.09 5.58
N GLN A 34 9.83 -10.74 6.73
CA GLN A 34 8.51 -11.16 7.18
C GLN A 34 7.55 -9.98 7.43
N ILE A 35 8.09 -8.78 7.66
CA ILE A 35 7.31 -7.56 7.96
C ILE A 35 7.10 -6.73 6.69
N LEU A 36 8.18 -6.40 5.97
CA LEU A 36 8.07 -5.49 4.82
C LEU A 36 7.26 -6.11 3.68
N GLY A 37 7.36 -7.41 3.44
CA GLY A 37 6.58 -8.09 2.39
C GLY A 37 5.10 -8.35 2.73
N THR A 38 4.63 -8.07 3.96
CA THR A 38 3.25 -8.38 4.35
C THR A 38 2.24 -7.58 3.52
N GLY A 39 1.30 -8.25 2.85
CA GLY A 39 0.33 -7.64 1.95
C GLY A 39 0.80 -7.48 0.50
N TYR A 40 2.07 -7.78 0.16
CA TYR A 40 2.57 -7.68 -1.22
C TYR A 40 2.39 -9.00 -1.99
N THR A 41 1.89 -8.89 -3.22
CA THR A 41 1.79 -10.01 -4.19
C THR A 41 2.74 -9.77 -5.37
N PRO A 42 3.88 -10.49 -5.45
CA PRO A 42 4.89 -10.26 -6.49
C PRO A 42 4.39 -10.54 -7.92
N ALA A 43 3.51 -11.52 -8.11
CA ALA A 43 3.03 -11.92 -9.44
C ALA A 43 2.28 -10.81 -10.17
N THR A 44 1.56 -9.97 -9.42
CA THR A 44 0.73 -8.87 -9.92
C THR A 44 1.29 -7.50 -9.55
N ARG A 45 2.35 -7.46 -8.73
CA ARG A 45 2.89 -6.24 -8.10
C ARG A 45 1.80 -5.41 -7.40
N THR A 46 0.92 -6.09 -6.68
CA THR A 46 -0.17 -5.46 -5.94
C THR A 46 0.07 -5.51 -4.45
N TRP A 47 -0.45 -4.51 -3.75
CA TRP A 47 -0.48 -4.41 -2.32
C TRP A 47 -1.92 -4.50 -1.83
N GLU A 48 -2.17 -5.41 -0.89
CA GLU A 48 -3.33 -5.35 -0.01
C GLU A 48 -3.04 -4.32 1.09
N LEU A 49 -3.94 -3.36 1.25
CA LEU A 49 -3.79 -2.18 2.09
C LEU A 49 -5.08 -1.98 2.91
N ILE A 50 -4.94 -1.52 4.15
CA ILE A 50 -6.07 -1.06 4.95
C ILE A 50 -6.16 0.45 4.79
N VAL A 51 -7.30 0.93 4.35
CA VAL A 51 -7.52 2.33 3.99
C VAL A 51 -8.59 2.93 4.88
N LYS A 52 -8.27 4.03 5.55
CA LYS A 52 -9.27 4.89 6.16
C LYS A 52 -9.74 5.90 5.12
N TYR A 53 -11.04 5.99 4.93
CA TYR A 53 -11.62 6.79 3.86
C TYR A 53 -12.87 7.56 4.29
N ASN A 54 -13.22 8.55 3.48
CA ASN A 54 -14.47 9.28 3.55
C ASN A 54 -15.22 9.22 2.21
N GLY A 55 -16.54 9.41 2.25
CA GLY A 55 -17.37 9.34 1.04
C GLY A 55 -17.52 7.92 0.49
N ALA A 56 -17.63 7.80 -0.83
CA ALA A 56 -17.86 6.54 -1.53
C ALA A 56 -16.59 6.12 -2.30
N LEU A 57 -15.69 5.40 -1.62
CA LEU A 57 -14.41 4.92 -2.17
C LEU A 57 -14.60 3.84 -3.25
N GLU A 58 -15.72 3.11 -3.19
CA GLU A 58 -16.08 2.02 -4.11
C GLU A 58 -16.18 2.49 -5.57
N ARG A 59 -16.32 3.80 -5.81
CA ARG A 59 -16.27 4.38 -7.16
C ARG A 59 -14.92 4.18 -7.87
N LEU A 60 -13.87 3.87 -7.11
CA LEU A 60 -12.50 3.68 -7.59
C LEU A 60 -12.23 2.25 -8.07
N GLU A 61 -13.20 1.35 -7.91
CA GLU A 61 -13.13 -0.03 -8.38
C GLU A 61 -12.77 -0.09 -9.88
N SER A 62 -11.73 -0.85 -10.22
CA SER A 62 -11.21 -0.95 -11.58
C SER A 62 -10.41 -2.23 -11.79
N ALA A 63 -9.84 -2.41 -13.00
CA ALA A 63 -8.96 -3.55 -13.28
C ALA A 63 -7.64 -3.55 -12.47
N VAL A 64 -7.28 -2.43 -11.83
CA VAL A 64 -6.02 -2.25 -11.09
C VAL A 64 -6.20 -1.87 -9.63
N ILE A 65 -7.45 -1.65 -9.20
CA ILE A 65 -7.84 -1.31 -7.83
C ILE A 65 -9.09 -2.13 -7.49
N HIS A 66 -8.99 -2.96 -6.46
CA HIS A 66 -10.14 -3.67 -5.87
C HIS A 66 -10.41 -3.13 -4.47
N ILE A 67 -11.66 -2.83 -4.15
CA ILE A 67 -12.09 -2.26 -2.87
C ILE A 67 -13.09 -3.20 -2.19
N GLU A 68 -12.76 -3.61 -0.98
CA GLU A 68 -13.65 -4.34 -0.07
C GLU A 68 -13.99 -3.45 1.13
N PRO A 69 -15.20 -2.87 1.18
CA PRO A 69 -15.61 -2.01 2.29
C PRO A 69 -15.70 -2.75 3.62
N LEU A 70 -15.21 -2.11 4.68
CA LEU A 70 -15.37 -2.53 6.07
C LEU A 70 -16.23 -1.52 6.84
N VAL A 71 -16.40 -1.76 8.14
CA VAL A 71 -17.14 -0.86 9.03
C VAL A 71 -16.31 0.37 9.42
N ASN A 72 -17.01 1.44 9.85
CA ASN A 72 -16.39 2.65 10.41
C ASN A 72 -15.44 3.42 9.48
N GLY A 73 -15.71 3.42 8.18
CA GLY A 73 -14.90 4.19 7.20
C GLY A 73 -13.55 3.56 6.91
N TYR A 74 -13.44 2.24 7.02
CA TYR A 74 -12.27 1.46 6.62
C TYR A 74 -12.59 0.56 5.43
N ALA A 75 -11.62 0.30 4.58
CA ALA A 75 -11.72 -0.66 3.49
C ALA A 75 -10.41 -1.44 3.35
N ILE A 76 -10.48 -2.64 2.78
CA ILE A 76 -9.31 -3.30 2.20
C ILE A 76 -9.23 -2.86 0.75
N ALA A 77 -8.10 -2.30 0.34
CA ALA A 77 -7.81 -1.94 -1.04
C ALA A 77 -6.67 -2.80 -1.56
N THR A 78 -6.89 -3.51 -2.66
CA THR A 78 -5.81 -4.14 -3.42
C THR A 78 -5.42 -3.24 -4.58
N VAL A 79 -4.23 -2.64 -4.51
CA VAL A 79 -3.77 -1.60 -5.44
C VAL A 79 -2.44 -2.00 -6.07
N ARG A 80 -2.29 -1.84 -7.39
CA ARG A 80 -0.98 -2.03 -8.05
C ARG A 80 0.01 -0.96 -7.56
N GLU A 81 1.25 -1.38 -7.28
CA GLU A 81 2.25 -0.57 -6.59
C GLU A 81 2.48 0.82 -7.19
N ASP A 82 2.49 0.92 -8.51
CA ASP A 82 2.68 2.15 -9.27
C ASP A 82 1.51 3.15 -9.19
N PHE A 83 0.36 2.75 -8.66
CA PHE A 83 -0.80 3.62 -8.43
C PHE A 83 -0.98 4.05 -6.97
N ILE A 84 -0.16 3.56 -6.03
CA ILE A 84 -0.38 3.81 -4.60
C ILE A 84 -0.26 5.30 -4.26
N ASP A 85 0.72 6.01 -4.82
CA ASP A 85 0.87 7.45 -4.57
C ASP A 85 -0.33 8.25 -5.09
N ALA A 86 -0.76 7.96 -6.33
CA ALA A 86 -1.93 8.61 -6.92
C ALA A 86 -3.22 8.28 -6.16
N PHE A 87 -3.35 7.05 -5.66
CA PHE A 87 -4.47 6.63 -4.82
C PHE A 87 -4.47 7.34 -3.47
N ALA A 88 -3.30 7.51 -2.84
CA ALA A 88 -3.16 8.26 -1.58
C ALA A 88 -3.55 9.73 -1.73
N ASP A 89 -3.24 10.35 -2.87
CA ASP A 89 -3.52 11.78 -3.12
C ASP A 89 -5.01 12.10 -3.30
N LEU A 90 -5.87 11.10 -3.44
CA LEU A 90 -7.33 11.28 -3.53
C LEU A 90 -7.92 11.89 -2.24
N ASP A 91 -8.90 12.78 -2.39
CA ASP A 91 -9.57 13.47 -1.27
C ASP A 91 -10.34 12.50 -0.36
N GLU A 92 -10.82 11.41 -0.93
CA GLU A 92 -11.54 10.33 -0.24
C GLU A 92 -10.61 9.53 0.68
N VAL A 93 -9.31 9.51 0.41
CA VAL A 93 -8.33 8.74 1.19
C VAL A 93 -7.78 9.59 2.33
N GLU A 94 -8.00 9.16 3.56
CA GLU A 94 -7.49 9.82 4.76
C GLU A 94 -6.14 9.25 5.19
N TYR A 95 -6.00 7.91 5.17
CA TYR A 95 -4.81 7.22 5.63
C TYR A 95 -4.73 5.80 5.07
N ILE A 96 -3.52 5.30 4.83
CA ILE A 96 -3.25 3.96 4.31
C ILE A 96 -2.21 3.27 5.18
N GLU A 97 -2.51 2.04 5.60
CA GLU A 97 -1.60 1.19 6.36
C GLU A 97 -1.45 -0.20 5.74
N LYS A 98 -0.35 -0.87 6.08
CA LYS A 98 -0.15 -2.28 5.70
C LYS A 98 -0.90 -3.20 6.65
N PRO A 99 -1.41 -4.35 6.17
CA PRO A 99 -1.89 -5.40 7.05
C PRO A 99 -0.77 -5.87 7.99
N LYS A 100 -1.15 -6.24 9.22
CA LYS A 100 -0.21 -6.73 10.24
C LYS A 100 -0.27 -8.25 10.29
N ARG A 101 0.89 -8.89 10.18
CA ARG A 101 1.01 -10.32 10.44
C ARG A 101 0.90 -10.55 11.94
N LEU A 102 -0.11 -11.30 12.35
CA LEU A 102 -0.26 -11.75 13.73
C LEU A 102 0.61 -12.98 13.96
N TYR A 103 1.37 -12.98 15.05
CA TYR A 103 2.09 -14.14 15.54
C TYR A 103 1.38 -14.63 16.79
N PHE A 104 1.11 -15.93 16.87
CA PHE A 104 0.51 -16.57 18.02
C PHE A 104 1.56 -17.46 18.68
N GLU A 105 1.66 -17.40 20.01
CA GLU A 105 2.54 -18.23 20.85
C GLU A 105 1.92 -19.61 21.12
#